data_AF-A0A558LY04-F1
#
_entry.id   AF-A0A558LY04-F1
#
_cell.length_a   1.000
_cell.length_b   1.000
_cell.length_c   1.000
_cell.angle_alpha   90.00
_cell.angle_beta   90.00
_cell.angle_gamma   90.00
#
_symmetry.space_group_name_H-M   'P 1'
#
loop_
_entity.id
_entity.type
_entity.pdbx_description
1 polymer ?
#
loop_
_entity_poly.entity_id
_entity_poly.type
_entity_poly.pdbx_seq_one_letter_code
_entity_poly.pdbx_strand_id
1 'polypeptide(L)'
;MIKRNIEIEYHIRQSTGEVALTFMDLYNPNNKQSDECFDIDTRHHKFDAFKNNGKVSKTCASKYEIVNRAAEKALKTQLEIEKDCEKDQKRANQLSEIINNADFTSDTVEFVTIKEKTSHSRWYKSFEGELHEPSSYLTQVPKSVEKEARELQEIRRKHQKDSKFNFFMCDYKKHIVKIADHDNGDYSADEFYSSFEEFKKATLEKQKKIKRLKQAKIKRFRGLNLE
;
A
#
# COMPACT_ATOMS: atom_id res chain seq x y z
N MET A 1 -0.60 28.16 -12.34
CA MET A 1 -1.37 26.92 -12.58
C MET A 1 -0.93 25.92 -11.53
N ILE A 2 -1.83 25.15 -10.93
CA ILE A 2 -1.49 24.15 -9.91
C ILE A 2 -1.25 22.81 -10.64
N LYS A 3 -0.02 22.28 -10.55
CA LYS A 3 0.34 20.99 -11.15
C LYS A 3 0.29 19.90 -10.08
N ARG A 4 -0.67 18.98 -10.20
CA ARG A 4 -0.92 17.88 -9.25
C ARG A 4 -1.50 16.71 -10.03
N ASN A 5 -1.06 15.49 -9.70
CA ASN A 5 -1.64 14.26 -10.23
C ASN A 5 -2.73 13.77 -9.29
N ILE A 6 -3.97 13.85 -9.74
CA ILE A 6 -5.15 13.33 -9.04
C ILE A 6 -5.85 12.37 -9.98
N GLU A 7 -6.07 11.15 -9.51
CA GLU A 7 -6.81 10.12 -10.25
C GLU A 7 -8.15 9.89 -9.55
N ILE A 8 -9.24 9.96 -10.33
CA ILE A 8 -10.59 9.71 -9.86
C ILE A 8 -11.12 8.46 -10.55
N GLU A 9 -11.44 7.46 -9.73
CA GLU A 9 -12.24 6.31 -10.15
C GLU A 9 -13.71 6.73 -10.22
N TYR A 10 -14.41 6.28 -11.26
CA TYR A 10 -15.83 6.52 -11.46
C TYR A 10 -16.43 5.37 -12.28
N HIS A 11 -17.75 5.22 -12.18
CA HIS A 11 -18.48 4.12 -12.81
C HIS A 11 -19.48 4.67 -13.83
N ILE A 12 -19.65 3.95 -14.93
CA ILE A 12 -20.61 4.28 -15.99
C ILE A 12 -21.50 3.07 -16.21
N ARG A 13 -22.82 3.27 -16.17
CA ARG A 13 -23.77 2.27 -16.66
C ARG A 13 -23.80 2.33 -18.19
N GLN A 14 -23.43 1.24 -18.87
CA GLN A 14 -23.29 1.21 -20.32
C GLN A 14 -24.65 1.38 -21.02
N SER A 15 -25.70 0.79 -20.46
CA SER A 15 -27.06 0.84 -20.99
C SER A 15 -27.68 2.25 -20.99
N THR A 16 -27.44 3.05 -19.96
CA THR A 16 -28.05 4.39 -19.79
C THR A 16 -27.07 5.54 -20.00
N GLY A 17 -25.77 5.29 -19.94
CA GLY A 17 -24.73 6.31 -19.90
C GLY A 17 -24.65 7.08 -18.57
N GLU A 18 -25.40 6.66 -17.56
CA GLU A 18 -25.40 7.26 -16.23
C GLU A 18 -24.05 7.09 -15.54
N VAL A 19 -23.62 8.11 -14.80
CA VAL A 19 -22.28 8.17 -14.20
C VAL A 19 -22.36 8.48 -12.72
N ALA A 20 -21.65 7.69 -11.93
CA ALA A 20 -21.49 7.92 -10.50
C ALA A 20 -20.05 7.71 -10.04
N LEU A 21 -19.76 8.17 -8.82
CA LEU A 21 -18.44 8.02 -8.19
C LEU A 21 -18.31 6.71 -7.43
N THR A 22 -19.43 6.05 -7.10
CA THR A 22 -19.41 4.72 -6.47
C THR A 22 -20.27 3.74 -7.27
N PHE A 23 -19.85 2.48 -7.28
CA PHE A 23 -20.61 1.40 -7.93
C PHE A 23 -22.04 1.31 -7.36
N MET A 24 -22.17 1.47 -6.04
CA MET A 24 -23.44 1.34 -5.34
C MET A 24 -24.46 2.40 -5.73
N ASP A 25 -24.02 3.60 -6.13
CA ASP A 25 -24.93 4.66 -6.61
C ASP A 25 -25.61 4.28 -7.93
N LEU A 26 -25.00 3.39 -8.72
CA LEU A 26 -25.58 2.87 -9.96
C LEU A 26 -26.27 1.53 -9.77
N TYR A 27 -26.03 0.82 -8.66
CA TYR A 27 -26.51 -0.54 -8.46
C TYR A 27 -28.04 -0.59 -8.34
N ASN A 28 -28.67 -1.44 -9.14
CA ASN A 28 -30.10 -1.70 -9.02
C ASN A 28 -30.36 -3.10 -8.43
N PRO A 29 -30.92 -3.20 -7.21
CA PRO A 29 -31.15 -4.49 -6.55
C PRO A 29 -32.22 -5.35 -7.23
N ASN A 30 -33.06 -4.77 -8.11
CA ASN A 30 -34.08 -5.50 -8.86
C ASN A 30 -33.53 -6.18 -10.12
N ASN A 31 -32.30 -5.84 -10.53
CA ASN A 31 -31.65 -6.49 -11.65
C ASN A 31 -30.90 -7.75 -11.19
N LYS A 32 -30.70 -8.70 -12.11
CA LYS A 32 -29.84 -9.86 -11.79
C LYS A 32 -28.41 -9.37 -11.56
N GLN A 33 -27.76 -9.91 -10.54
CA GLN A 33 -26.40 -9.52 -10.16
C GLN A 33 -25.38 -9.72 -11.29
N SER A 34 -25.56 -10.75 -12.13
CA SER A 34 -24.75 -10.95 -13.33
C SER A 34 -24.83 -9.76 -14.28
N ASP A 35 -26.03 -9.22 -14.48
CA ASP A 35 -26.31 -8.20 -15.49
C ASP A 35 -25.75 -6.84 -15.03
N GLU A 36 -25.78 -6.56 -13.72
CA GLU A 36 -25.15 -5.37 -13.12
C GLU A 36 -23.62 -5.38 -13.24
N CYS A 37 -22.97 -6.54 -13.04
CA CYS A 37 -21.51 -6.66 -13.14
C CYS A 37 -20.96 -6.48 -14.56
N PHE A 38 -21.78 -6.72 -15.60
CA PHE A 38 -21.38 -6.50 -16.99
C PHE A 38 -21.81 -5.13 -17.53
N ASP A 39 -22.90 -4.55 -17.00
CA ASP A 39 -23.41 -3.25 -17.44
C ASP A 39 -22.67 -2.06 -16.81
N ILE A 40 -22.06 -2.22 -15.63
CA ILE A 40 -21.33 -1.14 -14.96
C ILE A 40 -19.82 -1.23 -15.25
N ASP A 41 -19.33 -0.28 -16.02
CA ASP A 41 -17.91 -0.14 -16.37
C ASP A 41 -17.19 0.78 -15.38
N THR A 42 -16.04 0.35 -14.86
CA THR A 42 -15.22 1.13 -13.92
C THR A 42 -14.07 1.80 -14.67
N ARG A 43 -13.99 3.12 -14.58
CA ARG A 43 -13.01 3.94 -15.30
C ARG A 43 -12.22 4.83 -14.35
N HIS A 44 -11.06 5.24 -14.82
CA HIS A 44 -10.16 6.14 -14.11
C HIS A 44 -9.86 7.35 -14.98
N HIS A 45 -9.99 8.55 -14.42
CA HIS A 45 -9.59 9.79 -15.09
C HIS A 45 -8.46 10.46 -14.32
N LYS A 46 -7.35 10.74 -15.01
CA LYS A 46 -6.17 11.40 -14.45
C LYS A 46 -6.21 12.89 -14.75
N PHE A 47 -6.10 13.69 -13.70
CA PHE A 47 -5.97 15.14 -13.75
C PHE A 47 -4.55 15.52 -13.36
N ASP A 48 -3.85 16.25 -14.22
CA ASP A 48 -2.46 16.68 -14.05
C ASP A 48 -2.33 18.20 -13.81
N ALA A 49 -3.35 18.98 -14.19
CA ALA A 49 -3.36 20.44 -14.08
C ALA A 49 -4.70 21.02 -13.63
N PHE A 50 -4.60 21.96 -12.68
CA PHE A 50 -5.70 22.75 -12.15
C PHE A 50 -5.38 24.24 -12.27
N LYS A 51 -6.42 25.05 -12.39
CA LYS A 51 -6.33 26.51 -12.35
C LYS A 51 -5.95 26.97 -10.94
N ASN A 52 -5.44 28.19 -10.81
CA ASN A 52 -5.03 28.76 -9.51
C ASN A 52 -6.20 28.88 -8.52
N ASN A 53 -7.44 28.94 -9.00
CA ASN A 53 -8.65 28.95 -8.17
C ASN A 53 -9.11 27.55 -7.75
N GLY A 54 -8.31 26.50 -8.00
CA GLY A 54 -8.61 25.11 -7.64
C GLY A 54 -9.53 24.37 -8.61
N LYS A 55 -10.03 25.03 -9.67
CA LYS A 55 -10.87 24.40 -10.70
C LYS A 55 -10.05 23.57 -11.68
N VAL A 56 -10.64 22.53 -12.28
CA VAL A 56 -9.96 21.75 -13.33
C VAL A 56 -9.63 22.64 -14.53
N SER A 57 -8.46 22.41 -15.15
CA SER A 57 -8.10 23.10 -16.39
C SER A 57 -9.02 22.63 -17.54
N LYS A 58 -9.26 23.49 -18.55
CA LYS A 58 -10.11 23.11 -19.70
C LYS A 58 -9.53 21.93 -20.49
N THR A 59 -8.20 21.82 -20.55
CA THR A 59 -7.51 20.79 -21.32
C THR A 59 -7.49 19.43 -20.62
N CYS A 60 -7.75 19.40 -19.32
CA CYS A 60 -7.67 18.19 -18.49
C CYS A 60 -9.04 17.75 -17.94
N ALA A 61 -10.08 18.53 -18.22
CA ALA A 61 -11.45 18.26 -17.77
C ALA A 61 -11.98 16.95 -18.37
N SER A 62 -12.59 16.14 -17.52
CA SER A 62 -13.43 15.03 -17.95
C SER A 62 -14.70 15.58 -18.61
N LYS A 63 -15.27 14.79 -19.52
CA LYS A 63 -16.60 15.06 -20.10
C LYS A 63 -17.72 15.03 -19.04
N TYR A 64 -17.46 14.44 -17.88
CA TYR A 64 -18.42 14.31 -16.78
C TYR A 64 -18.13 15.31 -15.67
N GLU A 65 -19.07 16.22 -15.42
CA GLU A 65 -18.94 17.28 -14.42
C GLU A 65 -18.80 16.73 -12.99
N ILE A 66 -19.47 15.62 -12.67
CA ILE A 66 -19.34 14.96 -11.36
C ILE A 66 -17.89 14.51 -11.07
N VAL A 67 -17.18 14.04 -12.10
CA VAL A 67 -15.78 13.60 -12.02
C VAL A 67 -14.86 14.81 -11.84
N ASN A 68 -15.13 15.91 -12.55
CA ASN A 68 -14.38 17.17 -12.38
C ASN A 68 -14.52 17.72 -10.95
N ARG A 69 -15.74 17.77 -10.42
CA ARG A 69 -15.99 18.24 -9.04
C ARG A 69 -15.33 17.35 -7.99
N ALA A 70 -15.31 16.04 -8.21
CA ALA A 70 -14.60 15.10 -7.34
C ALA A 70 -13.09 15.40 -7.31
N ALA A 71 -12.48 15.67 -8.47
CA ALA A 71 -11.07 16.04 -8.56
C ALA A 71 -10.77 17.38 -7.86
N GLU A 72 -11.63 18.38 -8.01
CA GLU A 72 -11.49 19.68 -7.33
C GLU A 72 -11.61 19.53 -5.80
N LYS A 73 -12.54 18.69 -5.32
CA LYS A 73 -12.69 18.39 -3.90
C LYS A 73 -11.43 17.69 -3.37
N ALA A 74 -10.92 16.69 -4.10
CA ALA A 74 -9.69 15.99 -3.75
C ALA A 74 -8.48 16.94 -3.69
N LEU A 75 -8.36 17.87 -4.65
CA LEU A 75 -7.32 18.90 -4.62
C LEU A 75 -7.45 19.79 -3.39
N LYS A 76 -8.67 20.26 -3.09
CA LYS A 76 -8.92 21.11 -1.93
C LYS A 76 -8.49 20.42 -0.64
N THR A 77 -8.89 19.17 -0.45
CA THR A 77 -8.49 18.35 0.70
C THR A 77 -6.97 18.17 0.76
N GLN A 78 -6.30 17.91 -0.37
CA GLN A 78 -4.84 17.79 -0.40
C GLN A 78 -4.15 19.11 0.00
N LEU A 79 -4.63 20.25 -0.50
CA LEU A 79 -4.10 21.57 -0.14
C LEU A 79 -4.33 21.91 1.33
N GLU A 80 -5.46 21.49 1.91
CA GLU A 80 -5.73 21.64 3.34
C GLU A 80 -4.77 20.78 4.19
N ILE A 81 -4.53 19.54 3.80
CA ILE A 81 -3.54 18.67 4.44
C ILE A 81 -2.13 19.28 4.36
N GLU A 82 -1.73 19.79 3.19
CA GLU A 82 -0.42 20.42 2.99
C GLU A 82 -0.20 21.66 3.88
N LYS A 83 -1.26 22.36 4.31
CA LYS A 83 -1.14 23.51 5.22
C LYS A 83 -0.74 23.08 6.64
N ASP A 84 -1.23 21.94 7.09
CA ASP A 84 -0.91 21.39 8.41
C ASP A 84 0.44 20.66 8.44
N CYS A 85 1.06 20.44 7.28
CA CYS A 85 2.25 19.59 7.12
C CYS A 85 3.38 19.93 8.10
N GLU A 86 3.69 21.21 8.34
CA GLU A 86 4.79 21.57 9.23
C GLU A 86 4.49 21.23 10.69
N LYS A 87 3.26 21.51 11.13
CA LYS A 87 2.80 21.20 12.50
C LYS A 87 2.77 19.69 12.72
N ASP A 88 2.20 18.97 11.76
CA ASP A 88 2.07 17.52 11.83
C ASP A 88 3.43 16.82 11.72
N GLN A 89 4.37 17.36 10.94
CA GLN A 89 5.75 16.86 10.90
C GLN A 89 6.45 17.02 12.24
N LYS A 90 6.35 18.18 12.89
CA LYS A 90 6.95 18.40 14.22
C LYS A 90 6.39 17.41 15.24
N ARG A 91 5.07 17.22 15.27
CA ARG A 91 4.42 16.25 16.16
C ARG A 91 4.85 14.81 15.84
N ALA A 92 4.90 14.44 14.57
CA ALA A 92 5.33 13.11 14.14
C ALA A 92 6.76 12.80 14.56
N ASN A 93 7.68 13.77 14.44
CA ASN A 93 9.07 13.60 14.87
C ASN A 93 9.16 13.37 16.39
N GLN A 94 8.43 14.14 17.20
CA GLN A 94 8.37 13.95 18.66
C GLN A 94 7.84 12.57 19.05
N LEU A 95 6.73 12.13 18.42
CA LEU A 95 6.16 10.81 18.67
C LEU A 95 7.14 9.70 18.31
N SER A 96 7.83 9.86 17.18
CA SER A 96 8.85 8.92 16.72
C SER A 96 10.00 8.78 17.71
N GLU A 97 10.46 9.88 18.30
CA GLU A 97 11.50 9.88 19.33
C GLU A 97 11.04 9.16 20.61
N ILE A 98 9.83 9.43 21.08
CA ILE A 98 9.24 8.74 22.25
C ILE A 98 9.22 7.23 22.02
N ILE A 99 8.74 6.79 20.85
CA ILE A 99 8.69 5.37 20.50
C ILE A 99 10.10 4.78 20.40
N ASN A 100 11.05 5.50 19.80
CA ASN A 100 12.42 5.01 19.64
C ASN A 100 13.18 4.85 20.96
N ASN A 101 12.78 5.60 21.99
CA ASN A 101 13.33 5.54 23.34
C ASN A 101 12.64 4.49 24.24
N ALA A 102 11.54 3.88 23.77
CA ALA A 102 10.90 2.80 24.51
C ALA A 102 11.77 1.52 24.51
N ASP A 103 11.54 0.68 25.50
CA ASP A 103 12.21 -0.61 25.62
C ASP A 103 11.53 -1.64 24.71
N PHE A 104 12.29 -2.16 23.74
CA PHE A 104 11.88 -3.23 22.82
C PHE A 104 12.60 -4.56 23.12
N THR A 105 13.47 -4.59 24.13
CA THR A 105 14.45 -5.66 24.35
C THR A 105 14.20 -6.45 25.63
N SER A 106 13.50 -5.88 26.61
CA SER A 106 13.20 -6.61 27.84
C SER A 106 12.14 -7.69 27.60
N ASP A 107 12.42 -8.89 28.11
CA ASP A 107 11.52 -10.04 28.08
C ASP A 107 10.20 -9.80 28.85
N THR A 108 10.14 -8.76 29.68
CA THR A 108 8.94 -8.40 30.45
C THR A 108 8.03 -7.40 29.74
N VAL A 109 8.40 -6.93 28.55
CA VAL A 109 7.62 -5.92 27.81
C VAL A 109 6.47 -6.60 27.09
N GLU A 110 5.25 -6.18 27.43
CA GLU A 110 4.06 -6.55 26.68
C GLU A 110 4.01 -5.78 25.35
N PHE A 111 3.89 -6.51 24.24
CA PHE A 111 3.75 -5.93 22.91
C PHE A 111 2.28 -5.88 22.47
N VAL A 112 1.89 -4.77 21.84
CA VAL A 112 0.57 -4.60 21.24
C VAL A 112 0.64 -4.39 19.74
N THR A 113 -0.29 -5.01 19.03
CA THR A 113 -0.46 -4.83 17.59
C THR A 113 -1.16 -3.51 17.30
N ILE A 114 -0.47 -2.63 16.59
CA ILE A 114 -1.00 -1.33 16.15
C ILE A 114 -1.43 -1.34 14.69
N LYS A 115 -0.93 -2.29 13.90
CA LYS A 115 -1.27 -2.43 12.48
C LYS A 115 -1.11 -3.86 12.01
N GLU A 116 -2.06 -4.31 11.20
CA GLU A 116 -2.01 -5.59 10.52
C GLU A 116 -1.97 -5.38 9.00
N LYS A 117 -1.21 -6.21 8.30
CA LYS A 117 -1.19 -6.27 6.84
C LYS A 117 -1.17 -7.71 6.37
N THR A 118 -2.00 -8.01 5.39
CA THR A 118 -1.98 -9.30 4.70
C THR A 118 -1.14 -9.23 3.43
N SER A 119 -0.45 -10.32 3.09
CA SER A 119 0.35 -10.43 1.87
C SER A 119 -0.52 -10.38 0.63
N HIS A 120 -0.08 -9.61 -0.38
CA HIS A 120 -0.73 -9.54 -1.69
C HIS A 120 0.14 -10.20 -2.78
N SER A 121 1.02 -11.12 -2.39
CA SER A 121 1.94 -11.79 -3.32
C SER A 121 1.16 -12.53 -4.41
N ARG A 122 1.67 -12.45 -5.66
CA ARG A 122 1.12 -13.23 -6.78
C ARG A 122 1.26 -14.75 -6.57
N TRP A 123 2.12 -15.19 -5.66
CA TRP A 123 2.32 -16.62 -5.38
C TRP A 123 1.04 -17.30 -4.86
N TYR A 124 0.20 -16.63 -4.07
CA TYR A 124 -1.10 -17.15 -3.63
C TYR A 124 -2.10 -17.36 -4.77
N LYS A 125 -1.86 -16.74 -5.94
CA LYS A 125 -2.67 -16.95 -7.15
C LYS A 125 -2.11 -18.05 -8.05
N SER A 126 -1.10 -18.77 -7.59
CA SER A 126 -0.51 -19.90 -8.31
C SER A 126 -1.00 -21.22 -7.71
N PHE A 127 -0.89 -22.30 -8.48
CA PHE A 127 -1.25 -23.64 -8.03
C PHE A 127 -0.56 -24.06 -6.72
N GLU A 128 0.69 -23.61 -6.50
CA GLU A 128 1.45 -23.91 -5.28
C GLU A 128 0.98 -23.10 -4.07
N GLY A 129 0.32 -21.96 -4.27
CA GLY A 129 -0.09 -21.03 -3.20
C GLY A 129 -1.61 -20.93 -2.98
N GLU A 130 -2.43 -21.50 -3.87
CA GLU A 130 -3.90 -21.43 -3.81
C GLU A 130 -4.48 -22.19 -2.61
N LEU A 131 -3.75 -23.18 -2.09
CA LEU A 131 -4.12 -23.93 -0.89
C LEU A 131 -3.62 -23.29 0.41
N HIS A 132 -2.97 -22.11 0.32
CA HIS A 132 -2.37 -21.44 1.47
C HIS A 132 -3.02 -20.09 1.77
N GLU A 133 -3.12 -19.77 3.05
CA GLU A 133 -3.60 -18.47 3.50
C GLU A 133 -2.53 -17.39 3.26
N PRO A 134 -2.92 -16.21 2.75
CA PRO A 134 -2.04 -15.07 2.67
C PRO A 134 -1.37 -14.74 4.01
N SER A 135 -0.04 -14.69 4.06
CA SER A 135 0.68 -14.38 5.31
C SER A 135 0.25 -13.03 5.89
N SER A 136 0.05 -12.99 7.20
CA SER A 136 -0.23 -11.76 7.96
C SER A 136 1.04 -11.21 8.60
N TYR A 137 1.18 -9.89 8.59
CA TYR A 137 2.29 -9.15 9.18
C TYR A 137 1.72 -8.19 10.22
N LEU A 138 1.99 -8.49 11.49
CA LEU A 138 1.59 -7.68 12.63
C LEU A 138 2.72 -6.72 12.99
N THR A 139 2.44 -5.42 12.93
CA THR A 139 3.33 -4.38 13.45
C THR A 139 2.99 -4.13 14.90
N GLN A 140 3.97 -4.36 15.77
CA GLN A 140 3.85 -4.30 17.21
C GLN A 140 4.80 -3.26 17.81
N VAL A 141 4.36 -2.69 18.93
CA VAL A 141 5.15 -1.78 19.78
C VAL A 141 4.90 -2.12 21.25
N PRO A 142 5.78 -1.73 22.19
CA PRO A 142 5.52 -1.84 23.61
C PRO A 142 4.20 -1.18 24.00
N LYS A 143 3.47 -1.79 24.92
CA LYS A 143 2.21 -1.26 25.45
C LYS A 143 2.34 0.17 25.96
N SER A 144 3.50 0.51 26.53
CA SER A 144 3.83 1.83 27.07
C SER A 144 3.74 2.98 26.07
N VAL A 145 3.93 2.70 24.77
CA VAL A 145 3.91 3.71 23.69
C VAL A 145 2.80 3.46 22.66
N GLU A 146 1.76 2.71 23.02
CA GLU A 146 0.67 2.37 22.11
C GLU A 146 -0.03 3.62 21.56
N LYS A 147 -0.35 4.58 22.45
CA LYS A 147 -1.12 5.78 22.08
C LYS A 147 -0.34 6.63 21.09
N GLU A 148 0.94 6.84 21.37
CA GLU A 148 1.87 7.61 20.56
C GLU A 148 2.08 6.97 19.19
N ALA A 149 2.22 5.64 19.14
CA ALA A 149 2.38 4.92 17.90
C ALA A 149 1.11 4.95 17.04
N ARG A 150 -0.09 4.88 17.65
CA ARG A 150 -1.36 5.04 16.92
C ARG A 150 -1.51 6.46 16.36
N GLU A 151 -1.24 7.49 17.16
CA GLU A 151 -1.26 8.88 16.71
C GLU A 151 -0.29 9.12 15.54
N LEU A 152 0.94 8.60 15.64
CA LEU A 152 1.93 8.69 14.57
C LEU A 152 1.45 8.00 13.29
N GLN A 153 0.79 6.85 13.39
CA GLN A 153 0.20 6.18 12.23
C GLN A 153 -0.91 6.99 11.58
N GLU A 154 -1.74 7.69 12.36
CA GLU A 154 -2.79 8.56 11.85
C GLU A 154 -2.22 9.74 11.07
N ILE A 155 -1.22 10.42 11.63
CA ILE A 155 -0.51 11.52 10.95
C ILE A 155 0.12 11.00 9.64
N ARG A 156 0.86 9.89 9.70
CA ARG A 156 1.49 9.31 8.51
C ARG A 156 0.45 8.91 7.45
N ARG A 157 -0.74 8.44 7.86
CA ARG A 157 -1.85 8.11 6.95
C ARG A 157 -2.43 9.36 6.30
N LYS A 158 -2.66 10.43 7.07
CA LYS A 158 -3.14 11.73 6.57
C LYS A 158 -2.26 12.25 5.42
N HIS A 159 -0.94 12.10 5.55
CA HIS A 159 0.03 12.67 4.60
C HIS A 159 0.52 11.71 3.50
N GLN A 160 -0.09 10.53 3.28
CA GLN A 160 0.42 9.54 2.28
C GLN A 160 0.60 10.08 0.86
N LYS A 161 -0.20 11.09 0.48
CA LYS A 161 -0.16 11.74 -0.84
C LYS A 161 0.43 13.16 -0.78
N ASP A 162 1.04 13.53 0.35
CA ASP A 162 1.68 14.81 0.55
C ASP A 162 3.18 14.68 0.30
N SER A 163 3.65 15.29 -0.79
CA SER A 163 5.07 15.28 -1.17
C SER A 163 5.98 16.09 -0.23
N LYS A 164 5.41 16.97 0.60
CA LYS A 164 6.18 17.81 1.54
C LYS A 164 6.44 17.11 2.87
N PHE A 165 5.61 16.13 3.23
CA PHE A 165 5.75 15.38 4.47
C PHE A 165 6.92 14.39 4.38
N ASN A 166 7.87 14.48 5.30
CA ASN A 166 9.05 13.64 5.32
C ASN A 166 8.84 12.42 6.23
N PHE A 167 8.50 11.29 5.59
CA PHE A 167 8.28 10.00 6.27
C PHE A 167 9.52 9.38 6.89
N PHE A 168 10.72 9.75 6.44
CA PHE A 168 11.97 9.21 6.98
C PHE A 168 12.32 9.85 8.32
N MET A 169 12.02 11.13 8.48
CA MET A 169 12.29 11.89 9.73
C MET A 169 11.44 11.42 10.91
N CYS A 170 10.33 10.74 10.64
CA CYS A 170 9.42 10.20 11.66
C CYS A 170 9.29 8.67 11.56
N ASP A 171 10.33 7.97 11.09
CA ASP A 171 10.37 6.52 11.16
C ASP A 171 10.76 6.04 12.57
N TYR A 172 10.13 4.96 12.99
CA TYR A 172 10.17 4.48 14.36
C TYR A 172 10.44 2.98 14.46
N LYS A 173 11.05 2.58 15.58
CA LYS A 173 11.29 1.20 15.97
C LYS A 173 9.97 0.45 16.12
N LYS A 174 9.93 -0.77 15.61
CA LYS A 174 8.74 -1.62 15.58
C LYS A 174 9.16 -3.08 15.54
N HIS A 175 8.41 -3.91 16.22
CA HIS A 175 8.52 -5.36 16.15
C HIS A 175 7.57 -5.88 15.06
N ILE A 176 8.05 -6.72 14.14
CA ILE A 176 7.21 -7.26 13.06
C ILE A 176 7.09 -8.77 13.26
N VAL A 177 5.87 -9.22 13.56
CA VAL A 177 5.55 -10.65 13.62
C VAL A 177 4.90 -11.07 12.33
N LYS A 178 5.43 -12.10 11.69
CA LYS A 178 4.82 -12.73 10.52
C LYS A 178 4.09 -14.00 10.96
N ILE A 179 2.82 -14.13 10.57
CA ILE A 179 2.01 -15.33 10.71
C ILE A 179 1.80 -15.89 9.31
N ALA A 180 2.14 -17.15 9.11
CA ALA A 180 1.96 -17.86 7.85
C ALA A 180 1.71 -19.34 8.11
N ASP A 181 0.91 -19.96 7.25
CA ASP A 181 0.57 -21.39 7.26
C ASP A 181 1.52 -22.23 6.38
N HIS A 182 2.53 -21.58 5.81
CA HIS A 182 3.54 -22.20 4.96
C HIS A 182 4.96 -21.80 5.40
N ASP A 183 5.89 -22.73 5.24
CA ASP A 183 7.30 -22.42 5.39
C ASP A 183 7.75 -21.59 4.17
N ASN A 184 8.11 -20.34 4.43
CA ASN A 184 8.97 -19.61 3.51
C ASN A 184 10.35 -20.25 3.63
N GLY A 185 10.65 -21.31 2.87
CA GLY A 185 11.92 -22.04 2.95
C GLY A 185 13.09 -21.13 3.34
N ASP A 186 13.61 -21.35 4.55
CA ASP A 186 14.61 -20.54 5.26
C ASP A 186 14.66 -19.05 4.90
N TYR A 187 13.64 -18.31 5.33
CA TYR A 187 13.82 -16.92 5.73
C TYR A 187 13.55 -16.81 7.23
N SER A 188 14.41 -17.46 8.03
CA SER A 188 14.51 -17.08 9.43
C SER A 188 14.91 -15.61 9.47
N ALA A 189 14.03 -14.81 10.05
CA ALA A 189 14.33 -13.45 10.42
C ALA A 189 15.40 -13.50 11.51
N ASP A 190 16.69 -13.50 11.13
CA ASP A 190 17.85 -13.24 11.99
C ASP A 190 19.18 -13.09 11.20
N GLU A 191 19.17 -12.76 9.91
CA GLU A 191 20.42 -12.40 9.21
C GLU A 191 20.73 -10.91 9.42
N PHE A 192 21.35 -10.58 10.55
CA PHE A 192 21.95 -9.27 10.79
C PHE A 192 23.16 -9.10 9.85
N TYR A 193 23.04 -8.25 8.83
CA TYR A 193 24.17 -7.91 7.96
C TYR A 193 24.97 -6.77 8.58
N SER A 194 26.26 -6.99 8.83
CA SER A 194 27.13 -5.99 9.46
C SER A 194 27.44 -4.80 8.54
N SER A 195 27.17 -4.92 7.23
CA SER A 195 27.27 -3.81 6.26
C SER A 195 26.40 -3.98 5.01
N PHE A 196 26.16 -2.88 4.29
CA PHE A 196 25.43 -2.89 3.01
C PHE A 196 26.15 -3.66 1.89
N GLU A 197 27.48 -3.72 1.93
CA GLU A 197 28.32 -4.51 1.01
C GLU A 197 28.06 -6.03 1.18
N GLU A 198 27.98 -6.49 2.43
CA GLU A 198 27.66 -7.89 2.74
C GLU A 198 26.25 -8.27 2.29
N PHE A 199 25.27 -7.39 2.55
CA PHE A 199 23.90 -7.59 2.07
C PHE A 199 23.83 -7.75 0.54
N LYS A 200 24.54 -6.89 -0.21
CA LYS A 200 24.61 -6.98 -1.67
C LYS A 200 25.24 -8.30 -2.13
N LYS A 201 26.35 -8.71 -1.52
CA LYS A 201 27.08 -9.93 -1.87
C LYS A 201 26.23 -11.18 -1.61
N ALA A 202 25.59 -11.26 -0.44
CA ALA A 202 24.70 -12.35 -0.07
C ALA A 202 23.48 -12.42 -1.00
N THR A 203 22.88 -11.28 -1.34
CA THR A 203 21.76 -11.20 -2.27
C THR A 203 22.14 -11.72 -3.67
N LEU A 204 23.33 -11.32 -4.16
CA LEU A 204 23.84 -11.75 -5.47
C LEU A 204 24.12 -13.26 -5.54
N GLU A 205 24.69 -13.84 -4.48
CA GLU A 205 24.90 -15.29 -4.40
C GLU A 205 23.60 -16.07 -4.33
N LYS A 206 22.61 -15.59 -3.55
CA LYS A 206 21.26 -16.17 -3.50
C LYS A 206 20.61 -16.16 -4.89
N GLN A 207 20.72 -15.06 -5.64
CA GLN A 207 20.22 -15.00 -7.03
C GLN A 207 20.92 -16.00 -7.96
N LYS A 208 22.24 -16.17 -7.85
CA LYS A 208 23.00 -17.17 -8.63
C LYS A 208 22.56 -18.60 -8.31
N LYS A 209 22.34 -18.92 -7.02
CA LYS A 209 21.85 -20.24 -6.57
C LYS A 209 20.47 -20.55 -7.17
N ILE A 210 19.54 -19.60 -7.10
CA ILE A 210 18.19 -19.75 -7.69
C ILE A 210 18.27 -19.98 -9.21
N LYS A 211 19.13 -19.22 -9.91
CA LYS A 211 19.33 -19.40 -11.36
C LYS A 211 19.84 -20.80 -11.71
N ARG A 212 20.79 -21.34 -10.93
CA ARG A 212 21.31 -22.70 -11.10
C ARG A 212 20.23 -23.76 -10.86
N LEU A 213 19.44 -23.61 -9.80
CA LEU A 213 18.34 -24.54 -9.48
C LEU A 213 17.26 -24.55 -10.57
N LYS A 214 16.88 -23.37 -11.10
CA LYS A 214 15.96 -23.28 -12.24
C LYS A 214 16.50 -23.97 -13.49
N GLN A 215 17.79 -23.76 -13.80
CA GLN A 215 18.43 -24.42 -14.94
C GLN A 215 18.51 -25.95 -14.76
N ALA A 216 18.79 -26.43 -13.54
CA ALA A 216 18.78 -27.85 -13.22
C ALA A 216 17.37 -28.46 -13.37
N LYS A 217 16.33 -27.78 -12.88
CA LYS A 217 14.92 -28.20 -13.02
C LYS A 217 14.50 -28.27 -14.49
N ILE A 218 14.88 -27.28 -15.31
CA ILE A 218 14.62 -27.26 -16.76
C ILE A 218 15.35 -28.42 -17.47
N LYS A 219 16.62 -28.68 -17.13
CA LYS A 219 17.37 -29.81 -17.69
C LYS A 219 16.75 -31.17 -17.32
N ARG A 220 16.29 -31.33 -16.07
CA ARG A 220 15.59 -32.54 -15.61
C ARG A 220 14.28 -32.76 -16.38
N PHE A 221 13.50 -31.69 -16.59
CA PHE A 221 12.28 -31.74 -17.39
C PHE A 221 12.53 -32.06 -18.87
N ARG A 222 13.62 -31.55 -19.47
CA ARG A 222 13.99 -31.86 -20.86
C ARG A 222 14.55 -33.27 -21.03
N GLY A 223 15.21 -33.81 -20.01
CA GLY A 223 15.72 -35.20 -20.02
C GLY A 223 14.65 -36.28 -19.85
N LEU A 224 13.45 -35.92 -19.38
CA LEU A 224 12.30 -36.82 -19.26
C LEU A 224 11.44 -36.92 -20.53
N ASN A 225 11.70 -36.10 -21.55
CA ASN A 225 10.97 -36.07 -22.82
C ASN A 225 11.75 -36.71 -24.00
N LEU A 226 12.76 -37.54 -23.70
CA LEU A 226 13.61 -38.21 -24.70
C LEU A 226 13.78 -39.73 -24.45
N GLU A 227 12.81 -40.36 -23.81
CA GLU A 227 12.61 -41.82 -23.86
C GLU A 227 11.25 -42.14 -24.46
#